data_AF-A0A6P7FBP2-F1
#
_entry.id   AF-A0A6P7FBP2-F1
#
_cell.length_a   1.000
_cell.length_b   1.000
_cell.length_c   1.000
_cell.angle_alpha   90.00
_cell.angle_beta   90.00
_cell.angle_gamma   90.00
#
_symmetry.space_group_name_H-M   'P 1'
#
loop_
_entity.id
_entity.type
_entity.pdbx_description
1 polymer ?
#
loop_
_entity_poly.entity_id
_entity_poly.type
_entity_poly.pdbx_seq_one_letter_code
_entity_poly.pdbx_strand_id
1 'polypeptide(L)'
;MNKKMDLNSLQDLQQHLNTSKVYFECGSQNSTPGYCPETFDTYLYYIADFEICWPETPPGKMVNHSCPEVNGFDSSKFIFKECLQNGSWFVKSINGTIIPFVNYSQCFNMDELEFPTVKHL
;
A
#
# COMPACT_ATOMS: atom_id res chain seq x y z
N MET A 1 5.70 -14.93 -0.36
CA MET A 1 5.62 -15.62 -1.67
C MET A 1 5.72 -14.53 -2.75
N ASN A 2 6.85 -14.41 -3.45
CA ASN A 2 7.03 -13.36 -4.46
C ASN A 2 6.21 -13.71 -5.71
N LYS A 3 5.02 -13.12 -5.85
CA LYS A 3 4.23 -13.20 -7.07
C LYS A 3 5.06 -12.54 -8.18
N LYS A 4 5.67 -13.34 -9.06
CA LYS A 4 6.34 -12.82 -10.26
C LYS A 4 5.26 -12.19 -11.13
N MET A 5 5.54 -11.00 -11.63
CA MET A 5 4.65 -10.28 -12.53
C MET A 5 4.68 -10.97 -13.90
N ASP A 6 3.77 -11.90 -14.12
CA ASP A 6 3.52 -12.48 -15.45
C ASP A 6 2.32 -11.80 -16.12
N LEU A 7 2.23 -11.93 -17.45
CA LEU A 7 1.19 -11.28 -18.26
C LEU A 7 -0.22 -11.73 -17.90
N ASN A 8 -0.38 -12.96 -17.41
CA ASN A 8 -1.68 -13.49 -16.99
C ASN A 8 -2.11 -12.83 -15.67
N SER A 9 -1.16 -12.66 -14.74
CA SER A 9 -1.38 -11.97 -13.47
C SER A 9 -1.76 -10.50 -13.68
N LEU A 10 -1.21 -9.82 -14.68
CA LEU A 10 -1.60 -8.44 -15.03
C LEU A 10 -3.02 -8.36 -15.59
N GLN A 11 -3.43 -9.33 -16.41
CA GLN A 11 -4.79 -9.40 -16.93
C GLN A 11 -5.81 -9.70 -15.82
N ASP A 12 -5.48 -10.61 -14.90
CA ASP A 12 -6.32 -10.93 -13.74
C ASP A 12 -6.48 -9.69 -12.82
N LEU A 13 -5.39 -8.98 -12.55
CA LEU A 13 -5.43 -7.72 -11.77
C LEU A 13 -6.30 -6.67 -12.46
N GLN A 14 -6.16 -6.50 -13.78
CA GLN A 14 -7.01 -5.59 -14.53
C GLN A 14 -8.47 -5.99 -14.45
N GLN A 15 -8.78 -7.28 -14.57
CA GLN A 15 -10.15 -7.77 -14.47
C GLN A 15 -10.75 -7.55 -13.08
N HIS A 16 -9.98 -7.75 -12.01
CA HIS A 16 -10.44 -7.46 -10.66
C HIS A 16 -10.63 -5.96 -10.40
N LEU A 17 -9.65 -5.12 -10.78
CA LEU A 17 -9.78 -3.66 -10.65
C LEU A 17 -10.98 -3.13 -11.44
N ASN A 18 -11.29 -3.73 -12.58
CA ASN A 18 -12.48 -3.40 -13.38
C ASN A 18 -13.82 -3.71 -12.69
N THR A 19 -13.81 -4.36 -11.54
CA THR A 19 -15.00 -4.61 -10.71
C THR A 19 -14.95 -3.94 -9.34
N SER A 20 -13.80 -3.37 -8.97
CA SER A 20 -13.61 -2.72 -7.68
C SER A 20 -14.28 -1.35 -7.68
N LYS A 21 -15.36 -1.22 -6.91
CA LYS A 21 -16.01 0.07 -6.66
C LYS A 21 -15.03 1.07 -6.03
N VAL A 22 -14.18 0.61 -5.10
CA VAL A 22 -13.18 1.43 -4.42
C VAL A 22 -12.19 2.01 -5.44
N TYR A 23 -11.70 1.19 -6.37
CA TYR A 23 -10.80 1.63 -7.43
C TYR A 23 -11.43 2.70 -8.32
N PHE A 24 -12.69 2.51 -8.76
CA PHE A 24 -13.35 3.45 -9.65
C PHE A 24 -13.76 4.77 -9.00
N GLU A 25 -14.13 4.76 -7.73
CA GLU A 25 -14.59 5.97 -7.02
C GLU A 25 -13.42 6.82 -6.49
N CYS A 26 -12.27 6.20 -6.24
CA CYS A 26 -11.12 6.87 -5.65
C CYS A 26 -10.53 7.94 -6.58
N GLY A 27 -10.31 9.15 -6.06
CA GLY A 27 -9.74 10.24 -6.87
C GLY A 27 -10.74 10.86 -7.86
N SER A 28 -12.03 10.55 -7.73
CA SER A 28 -13.09 11.19 -8.54
C SER A 28 -13.34 12.65 -8.17
N GLN A 29 -12.87 13.09 -7.00
CA GLN A 29 -13.06 14.44 -6.49
C GLN A 29 -11.90 15.36 -6.89
N ASN A 30 -12.22 16.63 -7.14
CA ASN A 30 -11.19 17.66 -7.33
C ASN A 30 -10.43 17.86 -6.02
N SER A 31 -9.10 17.82 -6.10
CA SER A 31 -8.27 18.02 -4.92
C SER A 31 -8.05 19.49 -4.60
N THR A 32 -8.02 19.80 -3.31
CA THR A 32 -7.65 21.11 -2.77
C THR A 32 -6.23 21.48 -3.26
N PRO A 33 -6.00 22.69 -3.81
CA PRO A 33 -4.69 23.08 -4.28
C PRO A 33 -3.61 22.94 -3.20
N GLY A 34 -2.54 22.22 -3.55
CA GLY A 34 -1.44 21.94 -2.65
C GLY A 34 -1.67 20.76 -1.71
N TYR A 35 -2.84 20.13 -1.66
CA TYR A 35 -3.05 18.89 -0.91
C TYR A 35 -2.60 17.69 -1.72
N CYS A 36 -2.28 16.61 -1.03
CA CYS A 36 -2.11 15.33 -1.69
C CYS A 36 -3.49 14.80 -2.10
N PRO A 37 -3.70 14.45 -3.38
CA PRO A 37 -4.99 14.03 -3.88
C PRO A 37 -5.38 12.66 -3.32
N GLU A 38 -6.68 12.36 -3.33
CA GLU A 38 -7.14 10.99 -3.13
C GLU A 38 -6.46 10.04 -4.12
N THR A 39 -6.03 8.87 -3.66
CA THR A 39 -5.31 7.93 -4.53
C THR A 39 -5.50 6.47 -4.12
N PHE A 40 -5.73 5.62 -5.11
CA PHE A 40 -5.84 4.18 -4.91
C PHE A 40 -4.44 3.55 -4.87
N ASP A 41 -4.20 2.65 -3.91
CA ASP A 41 -2.90 1.99 -3.77
C ASP A 41 -2.83 0.68 -4.55
N THR A 42 -2.49 0.77 -5.84
CA THR A 42 -2.36 -0.40 -6.71
C THR A 42 -1.26 -1.37 -6.27
N TYR A 43 -0.22 -0.88 -5.59
CA TYR A 43 0.86 -1.73 -5.09
C TYR A 43 0.38 -2.56 -3.90
N LEU A 44 -0.30 -1.93 -2.94
CA LEU A 44 -0.86 -2.65 -1.80
C LEU A 44 -1.92 -3.68 -2.23
N TYR A 45 -2.76 -3.30 -3.20
CA TYR A 45 -3.69 -4.23 -3.83
C TYR A 45 -2.96 -5.42 -4.46
N TYR A 46 -1.91 -5.18 -5.25
CA TYR A 46 -1.14 -6.26 -5.91
C TYR A 46 -0.52 -7.27 -4.94
N ILE A 47 0.00 -6.81 -3.79
CA ILE A 47 0.75 -7.66 -2.85
C ILE A 47 -0.14 -8.36 -1.82
N ALA A 48 -1.31 -7.80 -1.53
CA ALA A 48 -2.15 -8.22 -0.39
C ALA A 48 -3.64 -8.35 -0.74
N ASP A 49 -4.03 -8.20 -2.00
CA ASP A 49 -5.43 -8.14 -2.47
C ASP A 49 -6.28 -7.15 -1.64
N PHE A 50 -5.63 -6.06 -1.18
CA PHE A 50 -6.19 -5.10 -0.26
C PHE A 50 -6.53 -3.79 -0.97
N GLU A 51 -7.83 -3.51 -1.09
CA GLU A 51 -8.33 -2.30 -1.72
C GLU A 51 -8.35 -1.13 -0.73
N ILE A 52 -7.58 -0.09 -1.03
CA ILE A 52 -7.57 1.14 -0.23
C ILE A 52 -7.58 2.37 -1.14
N CYS A 53 -8.46 3.30 -0.80
CA CYS A 53 -8.41 4.67 -1.30
C CYS A 53 -7.87 5.56 -0.17
N TRP A 54 -6.68 6.13 -0.36
CA TRP A 54 -6.13 7.09 0.58
C TRP A 54 -6.89 8.41 0.43
N PRO A 55 -7.38 9.00 1.52
CA PRO A 55 -8.13 10.25 1.46
C PRO A 55 -7.21 11.42 1.08
N GLU A 56 -7.81 12.50 0.56
CA GLU A 56 -7.12 13.77 0.39
C GLU A 56 -6.48 14.20 1.73
N THR A 57 -5.22 14.62 1.68
CA THR A 57 -4.43 14.85 2.89
C THR A 57 -3.69 16.19 2.83
N PRO A 58 -3.75 17.03 3.89
CA PRO A 58 -2.99 18.27 3.94
C PRO A 58 -1.47 18.05 3.89
N PRO A 59 -0.70 19.01 3.35
CA PRO A 59 0.77 18.94 3.34
C PRO A 59 1.38 18.76 4.72
N GLY A 60 2.39 17.89 4.81
CA GLY A 60 3.10 17.60 6.06
C GLY A 60 2.30 16.76 7.05
N LYS A 61 1.26 16.06 6.59
CA LYS A 61 0.45 15.15 7.40
C LYS A 61 0.62 13.70 6.95
N MET A 62 0.33 12.79 7.86
CA MET A 62 0.24 11.37 7.59
C MET A 62 -1.20 10.90 7.81
N VAL A 63 -1.60 9.96 6.97
CA VAL A 63 -2.85 9.20 7.12
C VAL A 63 -2.51 7.73 7.39
N ASN A 64 -3.42 7.04 8.05
CA ASN A 64 -3.24 5.64 8.40
C ASN A 64 -4.48 4.82 8.10
N HIS A 65 -4.28 3.52 8.03
CA HIS A 65 -5.33 2.52 7.93
C HIS A 65 -4.88 1.27 8.68
N SER A 66 -5.81 0.43 9.15
CA SER A 66 -5.47 -0.88 9.69
C SER A 66 -4.66 -1.70 8.68
N CYS A 67 -3.74 -2.51 9.18
CA CYS A 67 -2.97 -3.43 8.37
C CYS A 67 -3.89 -4.43 7.65
N PRO A 68 -3.57 -4.81 6.39
CA PRO A 68 -4.32 -5.83 5.66
C PRO A 68 -4.39 -7.15 6.44
N GLU A 69 -5.53 -7.84 6.33
CA GLU A 69 -5.75 -9.18 6.91
C GLU A 69 -5.10 -10.26 6.04
N VAL A 70 -3.76 -10.26 5.99
CA VAL A 70 -2.96 -11.27 5.29
C VAL A 70 -2.09 -12.03 6.28
N ASN A 71 -1.76 -13.29 5.97
CA ASN A 71 -0.96 -14.13 6.87
C ASN A 71 0.36 -13.46 7.26
N GLY A 72 0.63 -13.40 8.57
CA GLY A 72 1.81 -12.76 9.15
C GLY A 72 1.67 -11.25 9.42
N PHE A 73 0.49 -10.66 9.14
CA PHE A 73 0.18 -9.28 9.52
C PHE A 73 -0.75 -9.23 10.75
N ASP A 74 -0.48 -8.30 11.66
CA ASP A 74 -1.35 -7.97 12.78
C ASP A 74 -2.32 -6.84 12.36
N SER A 75 -3.58 -7.17 12.12
CA SER A 75 -4.62 -6.22 11.68
C SER A 75 -4.99 -5.18 12.74
N SER A 76 -4.54 -5.33 13.99
CA SER A 76 -4.66 -4.30 15.04
C SER A 76 -3.65 -3.16 14.89
N LYS A 77 -2.65 -3.32 14.01
CA LYS A 77 -1.62 -2.33 13.69
C LYS A 77 -2.01 -1.50 12.48
N PHE A 78 -1.17 -0.53 12.14
CA PHE A 78 -1.47 0.44 11.10
C PHE A 78 -0.40 0.50 10.00
N ILE A 79 -0.87 0.72 8.77
CA ILE A 79 -0.09 1.22 7.64
C ILE A 79 -0.19 2.75 7.56
N PHE A 80 0.84 3.41 7.08
CA PHE A 80 0.90 4.87 6.99
C PHE A 80 1.29 5.35 5.59
N LYS A 81 0.65 6.43 5.14
CA LYS A 81 1.03 7.18 3.94
C LYS A 81 1.27 8.64 4.31
N GLU A 82 2.36 9.20 3.79
CA GLU A 82 2.80 10.55 4.12
C GLU A 82 2.56 11.51 2.95
N CYS A 83 1.88 12.61 3.24
CA CYS A 83 1.78 13.76 2.35
C CYS A 83 2.89 14.77 2.67
N LEU A 84 3.77 15.02 1.72
CA LEU A 84 4.91 15.93 1.89
C LEU A 84 4.47 17.39 1.90
N GLN A 85 5.34 18.29 2.40
CA GLN A 85 5.06 19.74 2.44
C GLN A 85 4.73 20.36 1.07
N ASN A 86 5.15 19.74 -0.03
CA ASN A 86 4.89 20.23 -1.38
C ASN A 86 3.56 19.72 -1.98
N GLY A 87 2.74 18.99 -1.21
CA GLY A 87 1.47 18.43 -1.70
C GLY A 87 1.61 17.18 -2.55
N SER A 88 2.77 16.50 -2.49
CA SER A 88 2.96 15.20 -3.15
C SER A 88 3.03 14.07 -2.15
N TRP A 89 2.48 12.91 -2.52
CA TRP A 89 2.63 11.69 -1.74
C TRP A 89 4.11 11.29 -1.68
N PHE A 90 4.57 10.87 -0.50
CA PHE A 90 5.92 10.33 -0.36
C PHE A 90 6.10 9.09 -1.24
N VAL A 91 7.24 9.06 -1.92
CA VAL A 91 7.66 8.00 -2.83
C VAL A 91 9.06 7.55 -2.44
N LYS A 92 9.37 6.28 -2.70
CA LYS A 92 10.70 5.72 -2.45
C LYS A 92 11.46 5.60 -3.77
N SER A 93 12.74 5.96 -3.77
CA SER A 93 13.64 5.68 -4.88
C SER A 93 14.40 4.37 -4.61
N ILE A 94 14.27 3.40 -5.51
CA ILE A 94 14.99 2.12 -5.46
C ILE A 94 15.72 1.96 -6.79
N ASN A 95 17.06 1.93 -6.76
CA ASN A 95 17.90 1.80 -7.95
C ASN A 95 17.57 2.82 -9.06
N GLY A 96 17.20 4.04 -8.67
CA GLY A 96 16.82 5.12 -9.60
C GLY A 96 15.36 5.06 -10.08
N THR A 97 14.59 4.05 -9.70
CA THR A 97 13.14 3.97 -9.97
C THR A 97 12.35 4.56 -8.80
N ILE A 98 11.47 5.51 -9.09
CA ILE A 98 10.54 6.09 -8.12
C ILE A 98 9.30 5.21 -8.03
N ILE A 99 8.96 4.74 -6.82
CA ILE A 99 7.78 3.92 -6.57
C ILE A 99 6.87 4.55 -5.51
N PRO A 100 5.54 4.37 -5.59
CA PRO A 100 4.64 4.68 -4.49
C PRO A 100 5.10 3.99 -3.21
N PHE A 101 4.97 4.69 -2.08
CA PHE A 101 5.37 4.14 -0.79
C PHE A 101 4.25 4.20 0.23
N VAL A 102 4.16 3.14 1.02
CA VAL A 102 3.36 3.00 2.23
C VAL A 102 4.27 2.39 3.28
N ASN A 103 4.25 2.95 4.49
CA ASN A 103 4.97 2.40 5.63
C ASN A 103 4.11 1.34 6.32
N TYR A 104 4.49 0.07 6.17
CA TYR A 104 3.84 -1.09 6.78
C TYR A 104 4.74 -1.77 7.84
N SER A 105 5.77 -1.06 8.36
CA SER A 105 6.71 -1.65 9.31
C SER A 105 6.06 -2.15 10.60
N GLN A 106 4.90 -1.60 10.96
CA GLN A 106 4.13 -2.01 12.13
C GLN A 106 3.27 -3.24 11.88
N CYS A 107 3.05 -3.66 10.63
CA CYS A 107 2.13 -4.75 10.34
C CYS A 107 2.71 -6.12 10.69
N PHE A 108 4.03 -6.26 10.74
CA PHE A 108 4.63 -7.54 11.10
C PHE A 108 4.59 -7.75 12.61
N ASN A 109 4.09 -8.90 13.04
CA ASN A 109 4.33 -9.36 14.39
C ASN A 109 5.79 -9.84 14.48
N MET A 110 6.69 -9.02 15.02
CA MET A 110 8.09 -9.41 15.17
C MET A 110 8.27 -10.62 16.09
N ASP A 111 7.28 -10.94 16.92
CA ASP A 111 7.28 -12.13 17.79
C ASP A 111 7.00 -13.42 17.01
N GLU A 112 6.52 -13.34 15.76
CA GLU A 112 6.21 -14.50 14.90
C GLU A 112 7.30 -14.75 13.84
N LEU A 113 8.28 -13.84 13.72
CA LEU A 113 9.50 -14.04 12.96
C LEU A 113 10.54 -14.86 13.76
N GLU A 114 10.11 -15.93 14.42
CA GLU A 114 11.05 -16.98 14.80
C GLU A 114 11.52 -17.64 13.50
N PHE A 115 12.69 -17.20 13.03
CA PHE A 115 13.50 -18.00 12.12
C PHE A 115 13.54 -19.42 12.70
N PRO A 116 13.18 -20.48 11.94
CA PRO A 116 13.50 -21.82 12.38
C PRO A 116 15.01 -21.82 12.53
N THR A 117 15.49 -21.76 13.77
CA THR A 117 16.91 -21.97 14.06
C THR A 117 17.24 -23.27 13.37
N VAL A 118 18.07 -23.20 12.34
CA VAL A 118 18.64 -24.36 11.68
C VAL A 118 19.24 -25.18 12.81
N LYS A 119 18.57 -26.28 13.17
CA LYS A 119 19.16 -27.27 14.06
C LYS A 119 20.31 -27.87 13.29
N HIS A 120 21.50 -27.32 13.51
CA HIS A 120 22.74 -28.03 13.23
C HIS A 120 22.73 -29.27 14.13
N LEU A 121 22.39 -30.40 13.51
CA LEU A 121 22.81 -31.74 13.92
C LEU A 121 23.43 -32.40 12.69
#